data_AF-A0A3P2EHR7-F1
#
_entry.id   AF-A0A3P2EHR7-F1
#
_cell.length_a   1.000
_cell.length_b   1.000
_cell.length_c   1.000
_cell.angle_alpha   90.00
_cell.angle_beta   90.00
_cell.angle_gamma   90.00
#
_symmetry.space_group_name_H-M   'P 1'
#
loop_
_entity.id
_entity.type
_entity.pdbx_description
1 polymer ?
#
loop_
_entity_poly.entity_id
_entity_poly.type
_entity_poly.pdbx_seq_one_letter_code
_entity_poly.pdbx_strand_id
1 'polypeptide(L)'
;MGTGHFAKHSDGSTVIATSKTYDVFGSANNGATMSADIEALASGTYVCVLTFDEPSGNRGKILSALESLGGTSEVVNSLPYRGAYILLGRKGMRSGDGLELRAPTGGDATAHISTSVEFVNGIMMGLGAAGGVMMKADANASAITTLQNTVKTQGVILTP
;
A
#
# COMPACT_ATOMS: atom_id res chain seq x y z
N MET A 1 5.36 -7.81 8.87
CA MET A 1 4.37 -6.76 8.53
C MET A 1 3.47 -6.50 9.72
N GLY A 2 3.16 -5.23 9.99
CA GLY A 2 2.25 -4.81 11.05
C GLY A 2 0.93 -4.29 10.49
N THR A 3 -0.15 -4.47 11.25
CA THR A 3 -1.43 -3.79 11.02
C THR A 3 -1.79 -2.97 12.25
N GLY A 4 -2.41 -1.81 12.02
CA GLY A 4 -3.02 -0.96 13.04
C GLY A 4 -4.44 -0.61 12.63
N HIS A 5 -5.43 -0.83 13.50
CA HIS A 5 -6.83 -0.52 13.22
C HIS A 5 -7.28 0.65 14.06
N PHE A 6 -8.11 1.51 13.49
CA PHE A 6 -8.57 2.72 14.15
C PHE A 6 -10.02 2.60 14.59
N ALA A 7 -10.34 3.08 15.79
CA ALA A 7 -11.70 3.20 16.29
C ALA A 7 -12.07 4.67 16.51
N LYS A 8 -13.29 5.03 16.09
CA LYS A 8 -13.89 6.34 16.33
C LYS A 8 -14.58 6.35 17.70
N HIS A 9 -14.38 7.42 18.46
CA HIS A 9 -15.18 7.74 19.65
C HIS A 9 -16.34 8.68 19.32
N SER A 10 -17.32 8.75 20.22
CA SER A 10 -18.53 9.58 20.05
C SER A 10 -18.23 11.09 19.96
N ASP A 11 -17.10 11.53 20.53
CA ASP A 11 -16.63 12.91 20.47
C ASP A 11 -15.93 13.28 19.15
N GLY A 12 -15.83 12.33 18.21
CA GLY A 12 -15.20 12.53 16.91
C GLY A 12 -13.69 12.28 16.89
N SER A 13 -13.08 11.96 18.03
CA SER A 13 -11.68 11.54 18.09
C SER A 13 -11.49 10.11 17.56
N THR A 14 -10.26 9.80 17.16
CA THR A 14 -9.88 8.48 16.67
C THR A 14 -8.64 8.00 17.39
N VAL A 15 -8.63 6.73 17.79
CA VAL A 15 -7.48 6.07 18.43
C VAL A 15 -7.08 4.82 17.66
N ILE A 16 -5.84 4.38 17.83
CA ILE A 16 -5.44 3.03 17.44
C ILE A 16 -6.09 2.07 18.44
N ALA A 17 -7.03 1.26 17.97
CA ALA A 17 -7.75 0.30 18.79
C ALA A 17 -6.93 -0.97 19.01
N THR A 18 -6.28 -1.45 17.95
CA THR A 18 -5.44 -2.64 17.99
C THR A 18 -4.26 -2.47 17.04
N SER A 19 -3.13 -3.09 17.41
CA SER A 19 -1.98 -3.25 16.53
C SER A 19 -1.41 -4.66 16.67
N LYS A 20 -1.04 -5.29 15.55
CA LYS A 20 -0.46 -6.64 15.56
C LYS A 20 0.62 -6.75 14.50
N THR A 21 1.65 -7.56 14.78
CA THR A 21 2.74 -7.85 13.85
C THR A 21 2.72 -9.31 13.46
N TYR A 22 2.94 -9.57 12.17
CA TYR A 22 2.98 -10.88 11.55
C TYR A 22 4.33 -11.04 10.84
N ASP A 23 5.07 -12.10 11.17
CA ASP A 23 6.26 -12.48 10.41
C ASP A 23 5.84 -13.18 9.11
N VAL A 24 5.62 -12.38 8.07
CA VAL A 24 5.23 -12.82 6.72
C VAL A 24 6.43 -13.40 5.96
N PHE A 25 7.67 -13.13 6.37
CA PHE A 25 8.83 -13.73 5.73
C PHE A 25 9.03 -15.17 6.17
N GLY A 26 9.11 -15.41 7.48
CA GLY A 26 9.44 -16.72 8.05
C GLY A 26 8.27 -17.70 8.10
N SER A 27 7.02 -17.25 7.96
CA SER A 27 5.85 -18.12 8.15
C SER A 27 4.67 -17.83 7.22
N ALA A 28 4.34 -18.82 6.37
CA ALA A 28 3.13 -18.82 5.56
C ALA A 28 1.86 -18.77 6.43
N ASN A 29 1.89 -19.41 7.61
CA ASN A 29 0.77 -19.41 8.55
C ASN A 29 0.53 -18.01 9.12
N ASN A 30 1.57 -17.22 9.36
CA ASN A 30 1.42 -15.83 9.79
C ASN A 30 0.81 -14.96 8.70
N GLY A 31 1.18 -15.19 7.43
CA GLY A 31 0.51 -14.55 6.29
C GLY A 31 -0.98 -14.91 6.21
N ALA A 32 -1.32 -16.19 6.39
CA ALA A 32 -2.72 -16.62 6.41
C ALA A 32 -3.50 -16.02 7.60
N THR A 33 -2.91 -15.98 8.79
CA THR A 33 -3.50 -15.36 9.98
C THR A 33 -3.72 -13.86 9.77
N MET A 34 -2.75 -13.14 9.19
CA MET A 34 -2.92 -11.72 8.86
C MET A 34 -4.11 -11.51 7.92
N SER A 35 -4.24 -12.33 6.88
CA SER A 35 -5.38 -12.25 5.95
C SER A 35 -6.71 -12.55 6.64
N ALA A 36 -6.76 -13.56 7.50
CA ALA A 36 -7.96 -13.89 8.26
C ALA A 36 -8.36 -12.76 9.24
N ASP A 37 -7.38 -12.16 9.93
CA ASP A 37 -7.62 -11.04 10.84
C ASP A 37 -8.12 -9.80 10.09
N ILE A 38 -7.62 -9.53 8.87
CA ILE A 38 -8.13 -8.46 8.00
C ILE A 38 -9.54 -8.78 7.48
N GLU A 39 -9.84 -10.04 7.17
CA GLU A 39 -11.15 -10.46 6.71
C GLU A 39 -12.22 -10.35 7.79
N ALA A 40 -11.86 -10.62 9.05
CA ALA A 40 -12.75 -10.50 10.19
C ALA A 40 -13.10 -9.05 10.56
N LEU A 41 -12.45 -8.04 9.96
CA LEU A 41 -12.76 -6.64 10.23
C LEU A 41 -14.15 -6.27 9.73
N ALA A 42 -14.85 -5.49 10.55
CA ALA A 42 -16.10 -4.87 10.13
C ALA A 42 -15.84 -3.94 8.93
N SER A 43 -16.74 -3.98 7.93
CA SER A 43 -16.71 -3.05 6.80
C SER A 43 -16.70 -1.60 7.29
N GLY A 44 -15.90 -0.75 6.66
CA GLY A 44 -15.70 0.64 7.08
C GLY A 44 -14.61 0.85 8.13
N THR A 45 -14.01 -0.21 8.69
CA THR A 45 -12.86 -0.08 9.62
C THR A 45 -11.66 0.53 8.89
N TYR A 46 -11.11 1.62 9.43
CA TYR A 46 -9.87 2.21 8.94
C TYR A 46 -8.66 1.41 9.42
N VAL A 47 -7.69 1.21 8.52
CA VAL A 47 -6.53 0.35 8.74
C VAL A 47 -5.27 1.03 8.20
N CYS A 48 -4.18 0.93 8.94
CA CYS A 48 -2.83 1.11 8.42
C CYS A 48 -2.15 -0.26 8.35
N VAL A 49 -1.42 -0.53 7.27
CA VAL A 49 -0.52 -1.68 7.15
C VAL A 49 0.87 -1.16 6.85
N LEU A 50 1.88 -1.71 7.52
CA LEU A 50 3.27 -1.32 7.34
C LEU A 50 4.20 -2.53 7.32
N THR A 51 5.29 -2.45 6.57
CA THR A 51 6.32 -3.49 6.61
C THR A 51 7.25 -3.29 7.80
N PHE A 52 7.81 -4.40 8.27
CA PHE A 52 8.83 -4.41 9.30
C PHE A 52 9.79 -5.56 8.95
N ASP A 53 11.07 -5.22 8.80
CA ASP A 53 12.12 -6.06 8.21
C ASP A 53 11.79 -6.52 6.78
N GLU A 54 11.14 -7.68 6.62
CA GLU A 54 11.04 -8.36 5.32
C GLU A 54 9.60 -8.80 5.01
N PRO A 55 8.96 -8.27 3.93
CA PRO A 55 7.62 -8.68 3.55
C PRO A 55 7.56 -9.82 2.52
N SER A 56 8.67 -10.18 1.86
CA SER A 56 8.58 -10.88 0.58
C SER A 56 8.27 -12.38 0.64
N GLY A 57 8.69 -13.07 1.70
CA GLY A 57 8.74 -14.54 1.75
C GLY A 57 7.40 -15.22 1.51
N ASN A 58 6.33 -14.71 2.12
CA ASN A 58 4.96 -15.23 1.93
C ASN A 58 3.96 -14.14 1.51
N ARG A 59 4.41 -13.08 0.82
CA ARG A 59 3.55 -11.95 0.41
C ARG A 59 2.32 -12.37 -0.39
N GLY A 60 2.42 -13.47 -1.16
CA GLY A 60 1.29 -14.02 -1.92
C GLY A 60 0.08 -14.42 -1.05
N LYS A 61 0.29 -14.66 0.25
CA LYS A 61 -0.79 -15.01 1.20
C LYS A 61 -1.65 -13.82 1.63
N ILE A 62 -1.16 -12.59 1.44
CA ILE A 62 -1.80 -11.37 1.95
C ILE A 62 -2.36 -10.46 0.85
N LEU A 63 -2.12 -10.76 -0.43
CA LEU A 63 -2.50 -9.89 -1.55
C LEU A 63 -4.00 -9.51 -1.54
N SER A 64 -4.89 -10.50 -1.57
CA SER A 64 -6.33 -10.24 -1.59
C SER A 64 -6.85 -9.54 -0.32
N ALA A 65 -6.20 -9.80 0.82
CA ALA A 65 -6.54 -9.11 2.06
C ALA A 65 -6.17 -7.61 1.96
N LEU A 66 -4.99 -7.27 1.44
CA LEU A 66 -4.58 -5.89 1.22
C LEU A 66 -5.43 -5.19 0.16
N GLU A 67 -5.82 -5.88 -0.90
CA GLU A 67 -6.77 -5.36 -1.92
C GLU A 67 -8.13 -5.01 -1.30
N SER A 68 -8.62 -5.81 -0.35
CA SER A 68 -9.88 -5.53 0.36
C SER A 68 -9.83 -4.29 1.27
N LEU A 69 -8.62 -3.78 1.52
CA LEU A 69 -8.36 -2.54 2.25
C LEU A 69 -8.08 -1.37 1.28
N GLY A 70 -8.06 -1.61 -0.02
CA GLY A 70 -7.76 -0.62 -1.06
C GLY A 70 -6.32 -0.56 -1.54
N GLY A 71 -5.44 -1.47 -1.07
CA GLY A 71 -4.10 -1.64 -1.66
C GLY A 71 -4.14 -2.34 -3.01
N THR A 72 -2.97 -2.55 -3.63
CA THR A 72 -2.84 -3.21 -4.93
C THR A 72 -1.79 -4.31 -4.90
N SER A 73 -2.11 -5.45 -5.54
CA SER A 73 -1.13 -6.53 -5.69
C SER A 73 0.12 -6.09 -6.44
N GLU A 74 -0.02 -5.16 -7.39
CA GLU A 74 1.07 -4.61 -8.18
C GLU A 74 2.12 -3.92 -7.30
N VAL A 75 1.71 -3.04 -6.39
CA VAL A 75 2.65 -2.36 -5.48
C VAL A 75 3.30 -3.36 -4.53
N VAL A 76 2.53 -4.26 -3.92
CA VAL A 76 3.04 -5.26 -2.98
C VAL A 76 4.02 -6.22 -3.65
N ASN A 77 3.77 -6.63 -4.89
CA ASN A 77 4.68 -7.49 -5.66
C ASN A 77 5.94 -6.74 -6.12
N SER A 78 5.87 -5.41 -6.28
CA SER A 78 7.03 -4.59 -6.63
C SER A 78 8.00 -4.32 -5.47
N LEU A 79 7.66 -4.74 -4.24
CA LEU A 79 8.53 -4.49 -3.08
C LEU A 79 9.86 -5.25 -3.21
N PRO A 80 11.01 -4.57 -3.10
CA PRO A 80 12.30 -5.22 -3.00
C PRO A 80 12.41 -6.01 -1.69
N TYR A 81 13.38 -6.92 -1.62
CA TYR A 81 13.77 -7.55 -0.35
C TYR A 81 14.11 -6.44 0.66
N ARG A 82 13.48 -6.47 1.83
CA ARG A 82 13.48 -5.48 2.90
C ARG A 82 12.95 -4.11 2.49
N GLY A 83 11.99 -4.10 1.57
CA GLY A 83 11.30 -2.91 1.12
C GLY A 83 10.33 -2.34 2.17
N ALA A 84 10.41 -1.03 2.39
CA ALA A 84 9.45 -0.31 3.20
C ALA A 84 8.15 -0.10 2.42
N TYR A 85 7.00 -0.34 3.07
CA TYR A 85 5.66 -0.13 2.50
C TYR A 85 4.69 0.36 3.57
N ILE A 86 3.83 1.29 3.19
CA ILE A 86 2.71 1.80 3.99
C ILE A 86 1.47 1.73 3.11
N LEU A 87 0.40 1.11 3.64
CA LEU A 87 -0.96 1.22 3.14
C LEU A 87 -1.80 1.92 4.19
N LEU A 88 -2.44 3.02 3.80
CA LEU A 88 -3.58 3.57 4.53
C LEU A 88 -4.85 3.19 3.76
N GLY A 89 -5.80 2.58 4.46
CA GLY A 89 -6.97 1.99 3.82
C GLY A 89 -8.18 1.87 4.73
N ARG A 90 -9.22 1.26 4.17
CA ARG A 90 -10.48 1.01 4.86
C ARG A 90 -11.07 -0.30 4.35
N LYS A 91 -11.52 -1.18 5.26
CA LYS A 91 -12.13 -2.44 4.88
C LYS A 91 -13.36 -2.20 4.00
N GLY A 92 -13.39 -2.89 2.86
CA GLY A 92 -14.46 -2.79 1.86
C GLY A 92 -14.23 -1.72 0.79
N MET A 93 -13.04 -1.10 0.74
CA MET A 93 -12.66 -0.27 -0.40
C MET A 93 -12.33 -1.12 -1.63
N ARG A 94 -12.42 -0.52 -2.82
CA ARG A 94 -11.93 -1.15 -4.04
C ARG A 94 -10.40 -1.08 -4.06
N SER A 95 -9.76 -2.11 -4.61
CA SER A 95 -8.33 -2.11 -4.87
C SER A 95 -7.91 -0.83 -5.61
N GLY A 96 -6.88 -0.14 -5.11
CA GLY A 96 -6.40 1.14 -5.63
C GLY A 96 -7.06 2.40 -5.06
N ASP A 97 -8.11 2.30 -4.25
CA ASP A 97 -8.71 3.47 -3.57
C ASP A 97 -7.97 3.88 -2.28
N GLY A 98 -7.05 3.04 -1.80
CA GLY A 98 -6.18 3.32 -0.67
C GLY A 98 -4.97 4.19 -1.03
N LEU A 99 -4.28 4.69 -0.01
CA LEU A 99 -2.97 5.33 -0.18
C LEU A 99 -1.88 4.27 0.01
N GLU A 100 -1.10 4.03 -1.04
CA GLU A 100 0.07 3.17 -1.00
C GLU A 100 1.35 3.96 -1.19
N LEU A 101 2.32 3.74 -0.31
CA LEU A 101 3.67 4.26 -0.41
C LEU A 101 4.64 3.10 -0.32
N ARG A 102 5.70 3.13 -1.13
CA ARG A 102 6.80 2.17 -1.04
C ARG A 102 8.14 2.86 -1.23
N ALA A 103 9.17 2.32 -0.59
CA ALA A 103 10.53 2.64 -0.97
C ALA A 103 10.88 1.94 -2.30
N PRO A 104 11.66 2.58 -3.19
CA PRO A 104 12.16 1.94 -4.41
C PRO A 104 13.28 0.92 -4.13
N THR A 105 13.94 1.03 -2.98
CA THR A 105 15.06 0.22 -2.50
C THR A 105 14.67 -0.57 -1.24
N GLY A 106 15.54 -1.49 -0.82
CA GLY A 106 15.31 -2.33 0.36
C GLY A 106 16.60 -2.75 1.04
N GLY A 107 16.59 -2.81 2.37
CA GLY A 107 17.73 -3.26 3.17
C GLY A 107 18.87 -2.24 3.36
N ASP A 108 18.68 -0.99 2.95
CA ASP A 108 19.65 0.09 3.11
C ASP A 108 19.02 1.35 3.77
N ALA A 109 19.82 2.40 4.02
CA ALA A 109 19.36 3.60 4.72
C ALA A 109 18.26 4.38 3.97
N THR A 110 18.07 4.15 2.68
CA THR A 110 17.03 4.76 1.85
C THR A 110 15.73 3.95 1.82
N ALA A 111 15.72 2.76 2.43
CA ALA A 111 14.53 1.92 2.59
C ALA A 111 13.62 2.42 3.74
N HIS A 112 13.24 3.69 3.70
CA HIS A 112 12.32 4.31 4.64
C HIS A 112 11.30 5.18 3.89
N ILE A 113 10.09 5.23 4.41
CA ILE A 113 9.00 6.08 3.93
C ILE A 113 8.22 6.57 5.13
N SER A 114 7.53 7.69 4.99
CA SER A 114 6.73 8.27 6.06
C SER A 114 5.54 9.01 5.47
N THR A 115 4.43 8.99 6.20
CA THR A 115 3.26 9.81 5.91
C THR A 115 2.53 10.11 7.20
N SER A 116 1.80 11.21 7.23
CA SER A 116 0.90 11.54 8.32
C SER A 116 -0.41 10.75 8.19
N VAL A 117 -0.99 10.39 9.34
CA VAL A 117 -2.37 9.90 9.42
C VAL A 117 -3.20 10.99 10.10
N GLU A 118 -4.18 11.51 9.39
CA GLU A 118 -5.08 12.56 9.90
C GLU A 118 -6.53 12.07 9.89
N PHE A 119 -7.24 12.34 10.98
CA PHE A 119 -8.66 12.10 11.09
C PHE A 119 -9.41 13.40 11.36
N VAL A 120 -10.48 13.63 10.60
CA VAL A 120 -11.42 14.72 10.83
C VAL A 120 -12.79 14.13 11.15
N ASN A 121 -13.28 14.34 12.38
CA ASN A 121 -14.55 13.77 12.87
C ASN A 121 -14.66 12.25 12.64
N GLY A 122 -13.56 11.53 12.88
CA GLY A 122 -13.46 10.08 12.70
C GLY A 122 -13.31 9.59 11.26
N ILE A 123 -13.12 10.48 10.28
CA ILE A 123 -12.88 10.13 8.87
C ILE A 123 -11.39 10.30 8.57
N MET A 124 -10.73 9.24 8.09
CA MET A 124 -9.34 9.34 7.64
C MET A 124 -9.26 10.17 6.36
N MET A 125 -8.40 11.17 6.35
CA MET A 125 -8.18 12.05 5.21
C MET A 125 -7.24 11.41 4.19
N GLY A 126 -7.40 11.77 2.91
CA GLY A 126 -6.52 11.31 1.82
C GLY A 126 -6.85 9.94 1.22
N LEU A 127 -7.98 9.31 1.60
CA LEU A 127 -8.47 8.07 1.00
C LEU A 127 -9.58 8.32 -0.02
N GLY A 128 -9.69 7.47 -1.05
CA GLY A 128 -10.71 7.53 -2.10
C GLY A 128 -10.16 7.90 -3.48
N ALA A 129 -11.04 7.82 -4.49
CA ALA A 129 -10.77 7.73 -5.94
C ALA A 129 -9.84 8.78 -6.59
N ALA A 130 -9.37 9.80 -5.86
CA ALA A 130 -8.39 10.75 -6.35
C ALA A 130 -6.93 10.36 -6.03
N GLY A 131 -6.65 9.48 -5.07
CA GLY A 131 -5.27 9.14 -4.67
C GLY A 131 -4.60 8.15 -5.63
N GLY A 132 -5.10 6.91 -5.67
CA GLY A 132 -4.49 5.84 -6.50
C GLY A 132 -4.72 5.99 -8.00
N VAL A 133 -5.87 6.56 -8.41
CA VAL A 133 -6.13 6.87 -9.84
C VAL A 133 -5.18 7.93 -10.36
N MET A 134 -4.91 8.99 -9.59
CA MET A 134 -3.96 10.03 -10.00
C MET A 134 -2.53 9.50 -10.08
N MET A 135 -2.08 8.72 -9.08
CA MET A 135 -0.73 8.12 -9.13
C MET A 135 -0.56 7.16 -10.33
N LYS A 136 -1.57 6.36 -10.66
CA LYS A 136 -1.55 5.49 -11.86
C LYS A 136 -1.58 6.30 -13.15
N ALA A 137 -2.36 7.38 -13.20
CA ALA A 137 -2.41 8.28 -14.34
C ALA A 137 -1.06 8.99 -14.55
N ASP A 138 -0.42 9.46 -13.48
CA ASP A 138 0.90 10.11 -13.52
C ASP A 138 2.01 9.15 -13.92
N ALA A 139 1.99 7.91 -13.40
CA ALA A 139 2.93 6.85 -13.79
C ALA A 139 2.76 6.49 -15.28
N ASN A 140 1.52 6.33 -15.75
CA ASN A 140 1.23 6.05 -17.16
C ASN A 140 1.65 7.23 -18.06
N ALA A 141 1.36 8.47 -17.66
CA ALA A 141 1.75 9.67 -18.40
C ALA A 141 3.28 9.80 -18.50
N SER A 142 4.00 9.51 -17.41
CA SER A 142 5.46 9.50 -17.37
C SER A 142 6.07 8.40 -18.26
N ALA A 143 5.49 7.19 -18.24
CA ALA A 143 5.91 6.09 -19.11
C ALA A 143 5.67 6.40 -20.59
N ILE A 144 4.52 6.97 -20.94
CA ILE A 144 4.19 7.42 -22.30
C ILE A 144 5.18 8.49 -22.76
N THR A 145 5.48 9.48 -21.92
CA THR A 145 6.43 10.56 -22.27
C THR A 145 7.83 9.99 -22.52
N THR A 146 8.27 9.05 -21.68
CA THR A 146 9.56 8.38 -21.85
C THR A 146 9.60 7.58 -23.15
N LEU A 147 8.55 6.81 -23.46
CA LEU A 147 8.43 6.05 -24.71
C LEU A 147 8.44 6.97 -25.94
N GLN A 148 7.71 8.09 -25.91
CA GLN A 148 7.69 9.07 -27.00
C GLN A 148 9.08 9.66 -27.27
N ASN A 149 9.84 9.96 -26.22
CA ASN A 149 11.20 10.49 -26.37
C ASN A 149 12.16 9.44 -26.96
N THR A 150 12.07 8.18 -26.51
CA THR A 150 12.84 7.07 -27.08
C THR A 150 12.51 6.85 -28.55
N VAL A 151 11.22 6.81 -28.92
CA VAL A 151 10.77 6.64 -30.31
C VAL A 151 11.24 7.78 -31.20
N LYS A 152 11.14 9.05 -30.75
CA LYS A 152 11.66 10.20 -31.50
C LYS A 152 13.16 10.07 -31.76
N THR A 153 13.93 9.68 -30.75
CA THR A 153 15.38 9.54 -30.85
C THR A 153 15.75 8.42 -31.83
N GLN A 154 15.05 7.28 -31.76
CA GLN A 154 15.25 6.17 -32.70
C GLN A 154 14.81 6.50 -34.13
N GLY A 155 13.70 7.22 -34.32
CA GLY A 155 13.26 7.66 -35.64
C GLY A 155 14.24 8.61 -36.33
N VAL A 156 14.93 9.45 -35.55
CA VAL A 156 16.02 10.31 -36.05
C VAL A 156 17.27 9.49 -36.42
N ILE A 157 17.55 8.38 -35.73
CA ILE A 157 18.67 7.48 -36.07
C ILE A 157 18.38 6.64 -37.32
N LEU A 158 17.10 6.43 -37.66
CA LEU A 158 16.67 5.57 -38.78
C LEU A 158 16.29 6.34 -40.06
N THR A 159 16.42 7.66 -40.08
CA THR A 159 16.27 8.47 -41.30
C THR A 159 17.66 8.67 -41.94
N PRO A 160 17.90 8.17 -43.17
CA PRO A 160 19.19 8.27 -43.85
C PRO A 160 19.54 9.70 -44.27
#